data_AF-A0A518HL24-F1
#
_entry.id   AF-A0A518HL24-F1
#
_cell.length_a   1.000
_cell.length_b   1.000
_cell.length_c   1.000
_cell.angle_alpha   90.00
_cell.angle_beta   90.00
_cell.angle_gamma   90.00
#
_symmetry.space_group_name_H-M   'P 1'
#
loop_
_entity.id
_entity.type
_entity.pdbx_description
1 polymer ?
#
loop_
_entity_poly.entity_id
_entity_poly.type
_entity_poly.pdbx_seq_one_letter_code
_entity_poly.pdbx_strand_id
1 'polypeptide(L)'
;MSRKEKILAMLQDDPTDTFLRYSLAMELRSEGDHQGSLDKLDELMRDAPPYVPAFFMAAQQLVDLGRVDQARTRLRDGIDQARGQGDGHAAAEMSELLATLGELGEEDDEL
;
A
#
# COMPACT_ATOMS: atom_id res chain seq x y z
N MET A 1 -11.39 19.37 -15.17
CA MET A 1 -10.51 18.86 -14.10
C MET A 1 -10.76 17.38 -13.91
N SER A 2 -9.73 16.56 -14.11
CA SER A 2 -9.71 15.15 -13.75
C SER A 2 -9.86 14.97 -12.24
N ARG A 3 -10.12 13.74 -11.79
CA ARG A 3 -10.18 13.43 -10.36
C ARG A 3 -8.85 13.73 -9.67
N LYS A 4 -7.72 13.36 -10.30
CA LYS A 4 -6.38 13.71 -9.84
C LYS A 4 -6.18 15.22 -9.66
N GLU A 5 -6.57 16.02 -10.65
CA GLU A 5 -6.42 17.49 -10.60
C GLU A 5 -7.22 18.10 -9.44
N LYS A 6 -8.42 17.58 -9.15
CA LYS A 6 -9.22 18.02 -8.00
C LYS A 6 -8.56 17.67 -6.67
N ILE A 7 -8.04 16.44 -6.54
CA ILE A 7 -7.33 16.01 -5.32
C ILE A 7 -6.09 16.86 -5.09
N LEU A 8 -5.30 17.11 -6.14
CA LEU A 8 -4.11 17.97 -6.06
C LEU A 8 -4.45 19.40 -5.65
N ALA A 9 -5.56 19.97 -6.14
CA ALA A 9 -6.01 21.29 -5.71
C ALA A 9 -6.38 21.31 -4.22
N MET A 10 -7.08 20.29 -3.72
CA MET A 10 -7.41 20.20 -2.28
C MET A 10 -6.17 20.01 -1.40
N LEU A 11 -5.17 19.25 -1.89
CA LEU A 11 -3.89 19.07 -1.20
C LEU A 11 -3.02 20.34 -1.16
N GLN A 12 -3.32 21.37 -1.97
CA GLN A 12 -2.66 22.67 -1.81
C GLN A 12 -3.09 23.37 -0.52
N ASP A 13 -4.34 23.17 -0.11
CA ASP A 13 -4.90 23.76 1.11
C ASP A 13 -4.57 22.93 2.36
N ASP A 14 -4.62 21.59 2.25
CA ASP A 14 -4.17 20.67 3.31
C ASP A 14 -3.25 19.57 2.74
N PRO A 15 -1.93 19.82 2.71
CA PRO A 15 -0.96 18.85 2.19
C PRO A 15 -0.82 17.58 3.04
N THR A 16 -1.32 17.59 4.27
CA THR A 16 -1.15 16.49 5.25
C THR A 16 -2.35 15.57 5.34
N ASP A 17 -3.47 15.91 4.69
CA ASP A 17 -4.69 15.12 4.68
C ASP A 17 -4.41 13.69 4.19
N THR A 18 -4.46 12.74 5.12
CA THR A 18 -4.21 11.32 4.88
C THR A 18 -5.16 10.74 3.83
N PHE A 19 -6.43 11.13 3.85
CA PHE A 19 -7.43 10.61 2.91
C PHE A 19 -7.19 11.12 1.49
N LEU A 20 -6.82 12.38 1.33
CA LEU A 20 -6.50 12.96 0.02
C LEU A 20 -5.19 12.40 -0.54
N ARG A 21 -4.15 12.26 0.29
CA ARG A 21 -2.88 11.62 -0.11
C ARG A 21 -3.08 10.16 -0.55
N TYR A 22 -3.90 9.41 0.19
CA TYR A 22 -4.25 8.03 -0.17
C TYR A 22 -5.10 7.98 -1.44
N SER A 23 -6.10 8.86 -1.57
CA SER A 23 -6.91 8.99 -2.78
C SER A 23 -6.08 9.32 -4.01
N LEU A 24 -5.05 10.17 -3.86
CA LEU A 24 -4.09 10.47 -4.92
C LEU A 24 -3.32 9.22 -5.34
N ALA A 25 -2.83 8.42 -4.39
CA ALA A 25 -2.16 7.16 -4.70
C ALA A 25 -3.06 6.23 -5.52
N MET A 26 -4.33 6.09 -5.14
CA MET A 26 -5.29 5.23 -5.85
C MET A 26 -5.58 5.73 -7.27
N GLU A 27 -5.65 7.05 -7.46
CA GLU A 27 -5.83 7.64 -8.79
C GLU A 27 -4.58 7.49 -9.66
N LEU A 28 -3.37 7.62 -9.09
CA LEU A 28 -2.12 7.36 -9.81
C LEU A 28 -2.06 5.89 -10.26
N ARG A 29 -2.46 4.95 -9.39
CA ARG A 29 -2.55 3.52 -9.74
C ARG A 29 -3.54 3.28 -10.88
N SER A 30 -4.73 3.89 -10.86
CA SER A 30 -5.74 3.69 -11.90
C SER A 30 -5.32 4.29 -13.24
N GLU A 31 -4.50 5.34 -13.24
CA GLU A 31 -3.90 5.95 -14.44
C GLU A 31 -2.66 5.17 -14.95
N GLY A 32 -2.22 4.12 -14.26
CA GLY A 32 -1.04 3.33 -14.62
C GLY A 32 0.29 3.93 -14.14
N ASP A 33 0.26 5.04 -13.42
CA ASP A 33 1.44 5.60 -12.74
C ASP A 33 1.70 4.83 -11.43
N HIS A 34 2.18 3.60 -11.61
CA HIS A 34 2.44 2.69 -10.51
C HIS A 34 3.53 3.19 -9.57
N GLN A 35 4.57 3.85 -10.11
CA GLN A 35 5.65 4.38 -9.28
C GLN A 35 5.14 5.56 -8.43
N GLY A 36 4.41 6.50 -9.03
CA GLY A 36 3.82 7.63 -8.29
C GLY A 36 2.84 7.17 -7.21
N SER A 37 2.04 6.14 -7.48
CA SER A 37 1.18 5.52 -6.47
C SER A 37 1.99 4.96 -5.28
N LEU A 38 3.03 4.15 -5.56
CA LEU A 38 3.87 3.55 -4.52
C LEU A 38 4.60 4.61 -3.70
N ASP A 39 5.10 5.68 -4.34
CA ASP A 39 5.77 6.78 -3.65
C ASP A 39 4.81 7.47 -2.66
N LYS A 40 3.54 7.69 -3.05
CA LYS A 40 2.53 8.27 -2.17
C LYS A 40 2.14 7.35 -1.02
N LEU A 41 2.02 6.05 -1.27
CA LEU A 41 1.80 5.05 -0.22
C LEU A 41 2.99 5.01 0.75
N ASP A 42 4.21 5.11 0.25
CA ASP A 42 5.42 5.14 1.06
C ASP A 42 5.53 6.39 1.95
N GLU A 43 5.06 7.54 1.48
CA GLU A 43 4.95 8.73 2.33
C GLU A 43 4.00 8.49 3.49
N LEU A 44 2.83 7.88 3.24
CA LEU A 44 1.83 7.55 4.28
C LEU A 44 2.36 6.52 5.30
N MET A 45 3.20 5.59 4.87
CA MET A 45 3.85 4.63 5.76
C MET A 45 4.89 5.27 6.69
N ARG A 46 5.40 6.47 6.37
CA ARG A 46 6.38 7.21 7.18
C ARG A 46 5.74 8.22 8.15
N ASP A 47 4.42 8.38 8.10
CA ASP A 47 3.71 9.24 9.04
C ASP A 47 3.80 8.70 10.48
N ALA A 48 3.40 9.51 11.45
CA ALA A 48 3.41 9.15 12.87
C ALA A 48 2.01 9.38 13.48
N PRO A 49 1.20 8.32 13.69
CA PRO A 49 1.50 6.91 13.41
C PRO A 49 1.47 6.58 11.89
N PRO A 50 2.16 5.51 11.45
CA PRO A 50 2.09 5.04 10.07
C PRO A 50 0.66 4.67 9.65
N TYR A 51 0.25 5.07 8.45
CA TYR A 51 -1.08 4.75 7.95
C TYR A 51 -1.14 3.29 7.47
N VAL A 52 -1.68 2.41 8.33
CA VAL A 52 -1.73 0.96 8.12
C VAL A 52 -2.30 0.53 6.75
N PRO A 53 -3.40 1.13 6.24
CA PRO A 53 -3.94 0.73 4.93
C PRO A 53 -2.98 0.93 3.75
N ALA A 54 -1.99 1.83 3.87
CA ALA A 54 -1.01 2.05 2.81
C ALA A 54 -0.16 0.80 2.55
N PHE A 55 0.19 0.04 3.60
CA PHE A 55 1.00 -1.18 3.48
C PHE A 55 0.28 -2.25 2.66
N PHE A 56 -1.01 -2.48 2.96
CA PHE A 56 -1.80 -3.48 2.26
C PHE A 56 -2.01 -3.12 0.79
N MET A 57 -2.32 -1.85 0.48
CA MET A 57 -2.46 -1.41 -0.91
C MET A 57 -1.16 -1.47 -1.69
N ALA A 58 -0.03 -1.08 -1.07
CA ALA A 58 1.26 -1.18 -1.73
C ALA A 58 1.60 -2.65 -2.03
N ALA A 59 1.33 -3.55 -1.09
CA ALA A 59 1.52 -4.99 -1.30
C ALA A 59 0.66 -5.52 -2.45
N GLN A 60 -0.65 -5.24 -2.45
CA GLN A 60 -1.55 -5.66 -3.54
C GLN A 60 -1.09 -5.12 -4.90
N GLN A 61 -0.72 -3.84 -4.98
CA GLN A 61 -0.22 -3.27 -6.22
C GLN A 61 1.11 -3.93 -6.66
N LEU A 62 2.01 -4.25 -5.72
CA LEU A 62 3.26 -4.94 -6.03
C LEU A 62 3.02 -6.37 -6.53
N VAL A 63 2.02 -7.08 -6.00
CA VAL A 63 1.58 -8.38 -6.51
C VAL A 63 1.09 -8.27 -7.95
N ASP A 64 0.22 -7.30 -8.25
CA ASP A 64 -0.27 -7.05 -9.61
C ASP A 64 0.87 -6.76 -10.61
N LEU A 65 1.98 -6.20 -10.12
CA LEU A 65 3.18 -5.88 -10.90
C LEU A 65 4.21 -7.03 -10.96
N GLY A 66 3.91 -8.20 -10.36
CA GLY A 66 4.83 -9.33 -10.28
C GLY A 66 6.03 -9.11 -9.34
N ARG A 67 6.00 -8.06 -8.50
CA ARG A 67 7.07 -7.69 -7.55
C ARG A 67 6.82 -8.34 -6.19
N VAL A 68 6.69 -9.67 -6.18
CA VAL A 68 6.22 -10.46 -5.03
C VAL A 68 7.10 -10.29 -3.78
N ASP A 69 8.43 -10.27 -3.93
CA ASP A 69 9.33 -10.08 -2.78
C ASP A 69 9.15 -8.73 -2.10
N GLN A 70 8.93 -7.67 -2.88
CA GLN A 70 8.65 -6.35 -2.34
C GLN A 70 7.29 -6.34 -1.63
N ALA A 71 6.26 -7.02 -2.20
CA ALA A 71 4.96 -7.15 -1.56
C ALA A 71 5.06 -7.86 -0.20
N ARG A 72 5.81 -8.96 -0.12
CA ARG A 72 6.07 -9.69 1.13
C ARG A 72 6.69 -8.81 2.20
N THR A 73 7.67 -7.96 1.84
CA THR A 73 8.25 -6.99 2.77
C THR A 73 7.20 -5.98 3.27
N ARG A 74 6.39 -5.41 2.38
CA ARG A 74 5.32 -4.47 2.78
C ARG A 74 4.29 -5.09 3.71
N LEU A 75 3.93 -6.34 3.49
CA LEU A 75 2.98 -7.06 4.35
C LEU A 75 3.57 -7.29 5.74
N ARG A 76 4.82 -7.75 5.84
CA ARG A 76 5.48 -7.95 7.15
C ARG A 76 5.55 -6.66 7.95
N ASP A 77 6.01 -5.58 7.33
CA ASP A 77 6.09 -4.26 7.99
C ASP A 77 4.70 -3.78 8.40
N GLY A 78 3.70 -3.91 7.52
CA GLY A 78 2.32 -3.51 7.78
C GLY A 78 1.67 -4.29 8.92
N ILE A 79 1.90 -5.60 9.01
CA ILE A 79 1.39 -6.46 10.10
C ILE A 79 1.93 -5.98 11.45
N ASP A 80 3.22 -5.65 11.52
CA ASP A 80 3.83 -5.14 12.76
C ASP A 80 3.25 -3.78 13.14
N GLN A 81 3.06 -2.87 12.18
CA GLN A 81 2.41 -1.58 12.42
C GLN A 81 0.95 -1.72 12.86
N ALA A 82 0.18 -2.59 12.21
CA ALA A 82 -1.21 -2.85 12.53
C ALA A 82 -1.35 -3.40 13.97
N ARG A 83 -0.53 -4.39 14.33
CA ARG A 83 -0.49 -4.94 15.69
C ARG A 83 -0.10 -3.89 16.73
N GLY A 84 0.92 -3.08 16.43
CA GLY A 84 1.36 -1.98 17.31
C GLY A 84 0.27 -0.92 17.55
N GLN A 85 -0.60 -0.71 16.57
CA GLN A 85 -1.74 0.22 16.66
C GLN A 85 -3.04 -0.42 17.15
N GLY A 86 -3.05 -1.73 17.45
CA GLY A 86 -4.24 -2.46 17.89
C GLY A 86 -5.23 -2.80 16.77
N ASP A 87 -4.85 -2.65 15.50
CA ASP A 87 -5.66 -2.99 14.34
C ASP A 87 -5.49 -4.49 13.98
N GLY A 88 -6.15 -5.34 14.77
CA GLY A 88 -6.11 -6.79 14.56
C GLY A 88 -6.76 -7.24 13.25
N HIS A 89 -7.71 -6.46 12.72
CA HIS A 89 -8.36 -6.79 11.45
C HIS A 89 -7.40 -6.57 10.28
N ALA A 90 -6.76 -5.40 10.18
CA ALA A 90 -5.78 -5.14 9.13
C ALA A 90 -4.58 -6.11 9.22
N ALA A 91 -4.14 -6.45 10.43
CA ALA A 91 -3.08 -7.45 10.61
C ALA A 91 -3.47 -8.83 10.08
N ALA A 92 -4.73 -9.24 10.26
CA ALA A 92 -5.23 -10.52 9.75
C ALA A 92 -5.30 -10.54 8.22
N GLU A 93 -5.89 -9.52 7.60
CA GLU A 93 -5.98 -9.39 6.13
C GLU A 93 -4.60 -9.42 5.46
N MET A 94 -3.63 -8.69 6.02
CA MET A 94 -2.26 -8.69 5.51
C MET A 94 -1.55 -10.04 5.72
N SER A 95 -1.83 -10.72 6.84
CA SER A 95 -1.26 -12.05 7.10
C SER A 95 -1.81 -13.10 6.13
N GLU A 96 -3.10 -13.01 5.79
CA GLU A 96 -3.73 -13.89 4.80
C GLU A 96 -3.11 -13.71 3.42
N LEU A 97 -2.99 -12.47 2.94
CA LEU A 97 -2.30 -12.21 1.67
C LEU A 97 -0.83 -12.66 1.71
N LEU A 98 -0.13 -12.49 2.83
CA LEU A 98 1.25 -12.94 2.94
C LEU A 98 1.37 -14.47 2.83
N ALA A 99 0.41 -15.21 3.39
CA ALA A 99 0.37 -16.66 3.32
C ALA A 99 0.16 -17.15 1.88
N THR A 100 -0.80 -16.55 1.14
CA THR A 100 -1.05 -16.93 -0.26
C THR A 100 0.17 -16.66 -1.15
N LEU A 101 0.91 -15.57 -0.89
CA LEU A 101 2.16 -15.30 -1.59
C LEU A 101 3.29 -16.27 -1.21
N GLY A 102 3.24 -16.90 -0.04
CA GLY A 102 4.17 -17.95 0.37
C GLY A 102 4.00 -19.20 -0.49
N GLU A 103 2.76 -19.66 -0.61
CA GLU A 103 2.37 -20.82 -1.42
C GLU A 103 2.78 -20.64 -2.90
N LEU A 104 2.57 -19.45 -3.47
CA LEU A 104 2.99 -19.11 -4.84
C LEU A 104 4.50 -19.16 -5.08
N GLY A 105 5.33 -18.98 -4.06
CA GLY A 105 6.80 -19.00 -4.22
C GLY A 105 7.44 -20.36 -3.98
N GLU A 106 6.70 -21.31 -3.41
CA GLU A 106 7.17 -22.71 -3.26
C GLU A 106 7.01 -23.50 -4.58
N GLU A 107 6.16 -23.03 -5.51
CA GLU A 107 5.93 -23.67 -6.81
C GLU A 107 7.00 -23.34 -7.88
N ASP A 108 7.79 -22.26 -7.71
CA ASP A 108 8.80 -21.82 -8.68
C ASP A 108 10.19 -22.48 -8.52
N ASP A 109 10.41 -23.26 -7.44
CA ASP A 109 11.69 -23.94 -7.15
C ASP A 109 11.76 -25.38 -7.72
N GLU A 110 10.75 -25.86 -8.44
CA GLU A 110 10.77 -27.16 -9.17
C GLU A 110 11.01 -26.97 -10.70
N LEU A 111 12.18 -26.49 -11.12
CA LEU A 111 12.70 -26.68 -12.49
C LEU A 111 14.22 -26.91 -12.55
#